data_AF-E2JL30-F1
#
_entry.id   AF-E2JL30-F1
#
_cell.length_a   1.000
_cell.length_b   1.000
_cell.length_c   1.000
_cell.angle_alpha   90.00
_cell.angle_beta   90.00
_cell.angle_gamma   90.00
#
_symmetry.space_group_name_H-M   'P 1'
#
loop_
_entity.id
_entity.type
_entity.pdbx_description
1 polymer ?
#
loop_
_entity_poly.entity_id
_entity_poly.type
_entity_poly.pdbx_seq_one_letter_code
_entity_poly.pdbx_strand_id
1 'polypeptide(L)'
;MKALQKELEQFAKLLKQKRITLGYTQADVGLTLGVLFGKVFSQTTICRFEALQLSLKNMCKLRPLLEKWVEEADNNENLQEICKSETLVQARKRKRTSIENRVRWSLETMFLKCPKPSLQQITHIANQLGLE
;
A
#
# COMPACT_ATOMS: atom_id res chain seq x y z
N MET A 1 -20.92 -15.06 -7.18
CA MET A 1 -20.52 -13.95 -6.28
C MET A 1 -20.36 -14.40 -4.82
N LYS A 2 -21.35 -15.06 -4.20
CA LYS A 2 -21.25 -15.51 -2.79
C LYS A 2 -20.08 -16.48 -2.48
N ALA A 3 -19.77 -17.39 -3.40
CA ALA A 3 -18.66 -18.35 -3.21
C ALA A 3 -17.29 -17.67 -3.10
N LEU A 4 -16.99 -16.74 -4.01
CA LEU A 4 -15.71 -16.01 -4.04
C LEU A 4 -15.51 -15.15 -2.78
N GLN A 5 -16.58 -14.55 -2.26
CA GLN A 5 -16.51 -13.77 -1.03
C GLN A 5 -16.18 -14.64 0.18
N LYS A 6 -16.82 -15.81 0.29
CA LYS A 6 -16.53 -16.79 1.34
C LYS A 6 -15.09 -17.30 1.28
N GLU A 7 -14.59 -17.52 0.08
CA GLU A 7 -13.22 -17.95 -0.16
C GLU A 7 -12.19 -16.87 0.25
N LEU A 8 -12.47 -15.60 -0.05
CA LEU A 8 -11.66 -14.46 0.39
C LEU A 8 -11.70 -14.27 1.91
N GLU A 9 -12.86 -14.47 2.54
CA GLU A 9 -13.02 -14.46 3.99
C GLU A 9 -12.17 -15.54 4.67
N GLN A 10 -12.18 -16.76 4.12
CA GLN A 10 -11.35 -17.86 4.60
C GLN A 10 -9.86 -17.55 4.43
N PHE A 11 -9.48 -17.05 3.26
CA PHE A 11 -8.09 -16.69 2.98
C PHE A 11 -7.60 -15.54 3.87
N ALA A 12 -8.40 -14.51 4.11
CA ALA A 12 -8.03 -13.40 4.99
C ALA A 12 -7.77 -13.86 6.44
N LYS A 13 -8.57 -14.82 6.93
CA LYS A 13 -8.36 -15.46 8.24
C LYS A 13 -7.06 -16.27 8.28
N LEU A 14 -6.83 -17.09 7.25
CA LEU A 14 -5.60 -17.88 7.11
C LEU A 14 -4.35 -16.99 7.11
N LEU A 15 -4.35 -15.96 6.27
CA LEU A 15 -3.26 -14.99 6.16
C LEU A 15 -2.95 -14.36 7.52
N LYS A 16 -3.98 -13.87 8.21
CA LYS A 16 -3.81 -13.22 9.52
C LYS A 16 -3.27 -14.18 10.57
N GLN A 17 -3.81 -15.40 10.63
CA GLN A 17 -3.33 -16.44 11.53
C GLN A 17 -1.86 -16.74 11.27
N LYS A 18 -1.51 -17.03 10.01
CA LYS A 18 -0.14 -17.35 9.60
C LYS A 18 0.85 -16.25 9.98
N ARG A 19 0.49 -15.02 9.64
CA ARG A 19 1.29 -13.83 9.93
C ARG A 19 1.57 -13.68 11.43
N ILE A 20 0.55 -13.82 12.27
CA ILE A 20 0.69 -13.71 13.73
C ILE A 20 1.53 -14.89 14.28
N THR A 21 1.27 -16.11 13.83
CA THR A 21 2.01 -17.31 14.26
C THR A 21 3.49 -17.20 13.94
N LEU A 22 3.85 -16.67 12.78
CA LEU A 22 5.24 -16.48 12.35
C LEU A 22 5.87 -15.15 12.84
N GLY A 23 5.15 -14.36 13.65
CA GLY A 23 5.66 -13.13 14.25
C GLY A 23 5.82 -11.94 13.29
N TYR A 24 5.24 -11.98 12.09
CA TYR A 24 5.33 -10.88 11.12
C TYR A 24 4.35 -9.75 11.46
N THR A 25 4.79 -8.50 11.33
CA THR A 25 3.88 -7.35 11.32
C THR A 25 3.23 -7.20 9.94
N GLN A 26 2.13 -6.45 9.87
CA GLN A 26 1.50 -6.10 8.60
C GLN A 26 2.43 -5.25 7.70
N ALA A 27 3.35 -4.48 8.30
CA ALA A 27 4.36 -3.75 7.55
C ALA A 27 5.38 -4.72 6.92
N ASP A 28 5.82 -5.72 7.68
CA ASP A 28 6.77 -6.73 7.22
C ASP A 28 6.23 -7.51 6.02
N VAL A 29 4.98 -7.98 6.09
CA VAL A 29 4.32 -8.64 4.94
C VAL A 29 4.33 -7.74 3.71
N GLY A 30 4.01 -6.46 3.89
CA GLY A 30 4.03 -5.48 2.80
C GLY A 30 5.41 -5.26 2.19
N LEU A 31 6.47 -5.31 3.01
CA LEU A 31 7.87 -5.19 2.61
C LEU A 31 8.37 -6.44 1.87
N THR A 32 8.13 -7.63 2.42
CA THR A 32 8.56 -8.91 1.84
C THR A 32 7.91 -9.16 0.49
N LEU A 33 6.63 -8.78 0.32
CA LEU A 33 5.98 -8.79 -1.00
C LEU A 33 6.71 -7.91 -2.03
N GLY A 34 7.32 -6.82 -1.58
CA GLY A 34 8.14 -5.95 -2.42
C GLY A 34 9.47 -6.56 -2.87
N VAL A 35 10.03 -7.43 -2.04
CA VAL A 35 11.22 -8.22 -2.37
C VAL A 35 10.84 -9.32 -3.36
N LEU A 36 9.82 -10.13 -3.02
CA LEU A 36 9.40 -11.29 -3.82
C LEU A 36 8.84 -10.89 -5.20
N PHE A 37 8.07 -9.80 -5.27
CA PHE A 37 7.30 -9.44 -6.47
C PHE A 37 7.58 -8.03 -7.00
N GLY A 38 8.60 -7.35 -6.47
CA GLY A 38 8.99 -6.00 -6.91
C GLY A 38 8.01 -4.89 -6.53
N LYS A 39 6.95 -5.18 -5.76
CA LYS A 39 5.92 -4.21 -5.37
C LYS A 39 5.66 -4.20 -3.87
N VAL A 40 6.05 -3.10 -3.24
CA VAL A 40 5.88 -2.90 -1.80
C VAL A 40 4.46 -2.45 -1.50
N PHE A 41 3.87 -3.03 -0.46
CA PHE A 41 2.57 -2.61 0.07
C PHE A 41 2.73 -1.96 1.44
N SER A 42 1.83 -1.03 1.77
CA SER A 42 1.81 -0.42 3.10
C SER A 42 1.12 -1.33 4.12
N GLN A 43 1.45 -1.15 5.40
CA GLN A 43 0.72 -1.75 6.52
C GLN A 43 -0.80 -1.57 6.38
N THR A 44 -1.25 -0.36 6.02
CA THR A 44 -2.67 -0.06 5.82
C THR A 44 -3.30 -0.91 4.71
N THR A 45 -2.55 -1.24 3.67
CA THR A 45 -3.03 -2.10 2.59
C THR A 45 -3.28 -3.52 3.10
N ILE A 46 -2.33 -4.09 3.85
CA ILE A 46 -2.44 -5.43 4.43
C ILE A 46 -3.57 -5.46 5.47
N CYS A 47 -3.65 -4.46 6.34
CA CYS A 47 -4.72 -4.31 7.33
C CYS A 47 -6.11 -4.31 6.69
N ARG A 48 -6.31 -3.52 5.63
CA ARG A 48 -7.58 -3.47 4.90
C ARG A 48 -7.90 -4.78 4.18
N PHE A 49 -6.91 -5.51 3.69
CA PHE A 49 -7.13 -6.84 3.12
C PHE A 49 -7.60 -7.83 4.19
N GLU A 50 -6.91 -7.91 5.33
CA GLU A 50 -7.29 -8.78 6.46
C GLU A 50 -8.71 -8.47 6.99
N ALA A 51 -9.10 -7.19 6.97
CA ALA A 51 -10.41 -6.72 7.40
C ALA A 51 -11.48 -6.76 6.29
N LEU A 52 -11.15 -7.23 5.08
CA LEU A 52 -12.07 -7.26 3.92
C LEU A 52 -12.61 -5.86 3.53
N GLN A 53 -11.85 -4.82 3.82
CA GLN A 53 -12.21 -3.41 3.60
C GLN A 53 -11.70 -2.85 2.25
N LEU A 54 -11.35 -3.73 1.31
CA LEU A 54 -11.02 -3.35 -0.07
C LEU A 54 -12.17 -3.74 -0.99
N SER A 55 -12.27 -3.09 -2.15
CA SER A 55 -13.21 -3.53 -3.18
C SER A 55 -12.88 -4.95 -3.61
N LEU A 56 -13.91 -5.72 -4.03
CA LEU A 56 -13.73 -7.10 -4.49
C LEU A 56 -12.66 -7.21 -5.58
N LYS A 57 -12.63 -6.28 -6.53
CA LYS A 57 -11.61 -6.21 -7.59
C LYS A 57 -10.19 -6.07 -7.03
N ASN A 58 -10.01 -5.28 -5.97
CA ASN A 58 -8.70 -5.11 -5.33
C ASN A 58 -8.33 -6.33 -4.48
N MET A 59 -9.30 -6.94 -3.79
CA MET A 59 -9.10 -8.19 -3.06
C MET A 59 -8.60 -9.29 -4.00
N CYS A 60 -9.28 -9.52 -5.13
CA CYS A 60 -8.88 -10.53 -6.11
C CYS A 60 -7.50 -10.27 -6.71
N LYS A 61 -7.10 -9.00 -6.87
CA LYS A 61 -5.75 -8.65 -7.36
C LYS A 61 -4.65 -8.90 -6.34
N LEU A 62 -4.94 -8.72 -5.05
CA LEU A 62 -3.95 -8.90 -3.98
C LEU A 62 -3.82 -10.36 -3.54
N ARG A 63 -4.91 -11.13 -3.63
CA ARG A 63 -4.96 -12.53 -3.22
C ARG A 63 -3.78 -13.38 -3.74
N PRO A 64 -3.49 -13.46 -5.05
CA PRO A 64 -2.43 -14.33 -5.54
C PRO A 64 -1.02 -13.92 -5.05
N LEU A 65 -0.81 -12.64 -4.71
CA LEU A 65 0.46 -12.18 -4.15
C LEU A 65 0.61 -12.62 -2.69
N LEU A 66 -0.48 -12.51 -1.92
CA LEU A 66 -0.52 -12.88 -0.51
C LEU A 66 -0.51 -14.41 -0.33
N GLU A 67 -1.10 -15.15 -1.26
CA GLU A 67 -1.11 -16.61 -1.24
C GLU A 67 0.30 -17.16 -1.42
N LYS A 68 1.04 -16.66 -2.41
CA LYS A 68 2.47 -16.98 -2.55
C LYS A 68 3.29 -16.57 -1.33
N TRP A 69 2.96 -15.44 -0.69
CA TRP A 69 3.65 -15.06 0.54
C TRP A 69 3.40 -16.08 1.67
N VAL A 70 2.17 -16.60 1.81
CA VAL A 70 1.85 -17.64 2.80
C VAL A 70 2.63 -18.92 2.51
N GLU A 71 2.75 -19.32 1.24
CA GLU A 71 3.53 -20.49 0.81
C GLU A 71 5.03 -20.34 1.10
N GLU A 72 5.60 -19.17 0.82
CA GLU A 72 7.03 -18.89 1.02
C GLU A 72 7.39 -18.69 2.50
N ALA A 73 6.47 -18.13 3.30
CA ALA A 73 6.71 -17.87 4.71
C ALA A 73 6.91 -19.14 5.55
N ASP A 74 6.44 -20.30 5.06
CA ASP A 74 6.68 -21.61 5.69
C ASP A 74 8.07 -22.19 5.43
N ASN A 75 8.64 -21.90 4.27
CA ASN A 75 9.85 -22.56 3.79
C ASN A 75 11.13 -21.76 4.04
N ASN A 76 11.01 -20.45 4.27
CA ASN A 76 12.14 -19.53 4.29
C ASN A 76 12.25 -18.80 5.64
N GLU A 77 13.04 -19.33 6.59
CA GLU A 77 13.52 -18.58 7.77
C GLU A 77 14.25 -17.28 7.33
N ASN A 78 14.85 -17.32 6.14
CA ASN A 78 15.62 -16.22 5.54
C ASN A 78 14.75 -15.00 5.13
N LEU A 79 13.42 -15.14 5.03
CA LEU A 79 12.52 -13.99 4.76
C LEU A 79 12.56 -12.94 5.87
N GLN A 80 12.82 -13.35 7.12
CA GLN A 80 12.98 -12.42 8.24
C GLN A 80 14.27 -11.59 8.12
N GLU A 81 15.37 -12.16 7.62
CA GLU A 81 16.61 -11.42 7.40
C GLU A 81 16.46 -10.42 6.25
N ILE A 82 15.75 -10.81 5.19
CA ILE A 82 15.47 -9.93 4.05
C ILE A 82 14.58 -8.74 4.47
N CYS A 83 13.68 -8.92 5.44
CA CYS A 83 12.86 -7.82 5.99
C CYS A 83 13.70 -6.73 6.68
N LYS A 84 14.87 -7.09 7.23
CA LYS A 84 15.80 -6.16 7.91
C LYS A 84 16.64 -5.34 6.94
N SER A 85 16.74 -5.74 5.67
CA SER A 85 17.46 -4.98 4.64
C SER A 85 16.56 -3.88 4.06
N GLU A 86 16.29 -2.85 4.86
CA GLU A 86 15.36 -1.75 4.54
C GLU A 86 15.76 -0.94 3.28
N THR A 87 17.06 -0.90 2.96
CA THR A 87 17.65 0.05 2.01
C THR A 87 17.20 -0.19 0.57
N LEU A 88 17.05 -1.45 0.14
CA LEU A 88 16.64 -1.80 -1.23
C LEU A 88 15.12 -1.67 -1.43
N VAL A 89 14.34 -1.82 -0.36
CA VAL A 89 12.87 -1.90 -0.43
C VAL A 89 12.23 -0.51 -0.38
N GLN A 90 12.85 0.46 0.30
CA GLN A 90 12.34 1.82 0.38
C GLN A 90 12.28 2.54 -0.98
N ALA A 91 13.22 2.27 -1.91
CA ALA A 91 13.24 2.89 -3.23
C ALA A 91 12.05 2.50 -4.14
N ARG A 92 11.43 1.33 -3.88
CA ARG A 92 10.30 0.81 -4.66
C ARG A 92 8.93 1.18 -4.08
N LYS A 93 8.90 1.81 -2.89
CA LYS A 93 7.65 2.28 -2.29
C LYS A 93 7.10 3.47 -3.08
N ARG A 94 5.80 3.45 -3.37
CA ARG A 94 5.11 4.66 -3.85
C ARG A 94 5.22 5.75 -2.79
N LYS A 95 5.83 6.88 -3.14
CA LYS A 95 5.90 8.06 -2.29
C LYS A 95 4.56 8.79 -2.32
N ARG A 96 4.10 9.24 -1.15
CA ARG A 96 2.94 10.13 -1.01
C ARG A 96 3.46 11.47 -0.52
N THR A 97 3.25 12.53 -1.30
CA THR A 97 3.60 13.89 -0.89
C THR A 97 2.67 14.32 0.26
N SER A 98 3.26 14.69 1.39
CA SER A 98 2.54 15.36 2.48
C SER A 98 2.52 16.84 2.17
N ILE A 99 1.35 17.44 2.02
CA ILE A 99 1.21 18.87 1.74
C ILE A 99 0.92 19.56 3.06
N GLU A 100 1.73 20.55 3.41
CA GLU A 100 1.53 21.35 4.63
C GLU A 100 0.16 22.05 4.63
N ASN A 101 -0.40 22.26 5.82
CA ASN A 101 -1.72 22.88 5.97
C ASN A 101 -1.81 24.27 5.31
N ARG A 102 -0.74 25.08 5.39
CA ARG A 102 -0.69 26.40 4.75
C ARG A 102 -0.79 26.28 3.23
N VAL A 103 0.01 25.40 2.63
CA VAL A 103 0.01 25.15 1.18
C VAL A 103 -1.33 24.59 0.72
N ARG A 104 -1.90 23.65 1.48
CA ARG A 104 -3.24 23.10 1.24
C ARG A 104 -4.30 24.20 1.21
N TRP A 105 -4.30 25.09 2.20
CA TRP A 105 -5.29 26.18 2.27
C TRP A 105 -5.16 27.15 1.08
N SER A 106 -3.94 27.44 0.64
CA SER A 106 -3.71 28.21 -0.58
C SER A 106 -4.27 27.52 -1.83
N LEU A 107 -4.09 26.21 -1.97
CA LEU A 107 -4.67 25.42 -3.07
C LEU A 107 -6.20 25.42 -3.02
N GLU A 108 -6.81 25.25 -1.83
CA GLU A 108 -8.26 25.30 -1.64
C GLU A 108 -8.83 26.69 -2.03
N THR A 109 -8.15 27.76 -1.64
CA THR A 109 -8.54 29.14 -2.02
C THR A 109 -8.48 29.36 -3.54
N MET A 110 -7.46 28.82 -4.21
CA MET A 110 -7.34 28.92 -5.66
C MET A 110 -8.38 28.07 -6.39
N PHE A 111 -8.72 26.90 -5.87
CA PHE A 111 -9.77 26.04 -6.41
C PHE A 111 -11.15 26.73 -6.40
N LEU A 112 -11.48 27.45 -5.33
CA LEU A 112 -12.74 28.21 -5.24
C LEU A 112 -12.84 29.31 -6.31
N LYS A 113 -11.71 29.91 -6.72
CA LYS A 113 -11.67 30.92 -7.78
C LYS A 113 -11.70 30.30 -9.17
N CYS A 114 -10.98 29.21 -9.39
CA CYS A 114 -10.90 28.51 -10.66
C CYS A 114 -10.74 27.00 -10.40
N PRO A 115 -11.83 26.21 -10.48
CA PRO A 115 -11.77 24.77 -10.22
C PRO A 115 -11.10 23.98 -11.36
N LYS A 116 -10.90 24.63 -12.53
CA LYS A 116 -10.27 24.05 -13.71
C LYS A 116 -9.16 24.98 -14.22
N PRO A 117 -8.04 25.10 -13.49
CA PRO A 117 -6.93 25.94 -13.91
C PRO A 117 -6.33 25.43 -15.22
N SER A 118 -5.84 26.34 -16.07
CA SER A 118 -5.07 26.02 -17.26
C SER A 118 -3.68 25.49 -16.88
N LEU A 119 -2.97 24.89 -17.85
CA LEU A 119 -1.61 24.40 -17.62
C LEU A 119 -0.67 25.51 -17.13
N GLN A 120 -0.77 26.71 -17.70
CA GLN A 120 0.04 27.86 -17.27
C GLN A 120 -0.26 28.26 -15.82
N GLN A 121 -1.52 28.22 -15.41
CA GLN A 121 -1.92 28.49 -14.03
C GLN A 121 -1.39 27.41 -13.08
N ILE A 122 -1.47 26.13 -13.47
CA ILE A 122 -0.92 25.02 -12.66
C ILE A 122 0.60 25.21 -12.46
N THR A 123 1.35 25.51 -13.51
CA THR A 123 2.80 25.76 -13.42
C THR A 123 3.12 26.94 -12.51
N HIS A 124 2.37 28.05 -12.62
CA HIS A 124 2.56 29.21 -11.76
C HIS A 124 2.28 28.88 -10.29
N ILE A 125 1.20 28.13 -10.01
CA ILE A 125 0.83 27.69 -8.66
C ILE A 125 1.89 26.77 -8.06
N ALA A 126 2.40 25.82 -8.85
CA ALA A 126 3.45 24.90 -8.43
C ALA A 126 4.72 25.66 -8.01
N ASN A 127 5.19 26.60 -8.85
CA ASN A 127 6.36 27.43 -8.56
C ASN A 127 6.14 28.34 -7.34
N GLN A 128 4.97 28.95 -7.21
CA GLN A 128 4.66 29.84 -6.09
C GLN A 128 4.63 29.09 -4.75
N LEU A 129 4.19 27.83 -4.76
CA LEU A 129 4.05 27.00 -3.56
C LEU A 129 5.23 26.07 -3.31
N GLY A 130 6.24 26.06 -4.20
CA GLY A 130 7.39 25.17 -4.11
C GLY A 130 7.03 23.69 -4.21
N LEU A 131 6.02 23.35 -5.03
CA LEU A 131 5.59 21.98 -5.29
C LEU A 131 6.17 21.49 -6.62
N GLU A 132 6.82 20.32 -6.61
CA GLU A 132 7.34 19.61 -7.79
C GLU A 132 6.42 18.46 -8.24
#